data_AF-A0A9D2QFK7-F1
#
_entry.id   AF-A0A9D2QFK7-F1
#
_cell.length_a   1.000
_cell.length_b   1.000
_cell.length_c   1.000
_cell.angle_alpha   90.00
_cell.angle_beta   90.00
_cell.angle_gamma   90.00
#
_symmetry.space_group_name_H-M   'P 1'
#
loop_
_entity.id
_entity.type
_entity.pdbx_description
1 polymer ?
#
loop_
_entity_poly.entity_id
_entity_poly.type
_entity_poly.pdbx_seq_one_letter_code
_entity_poly.pdbx_strand_id
1 'polypeptide(L)'
;MKILFLNMLSVSFFTTVFIGVFCLVCRVVNRRWISALTWTVGIFVGLRLLFFVPVPLPYTVTFPEGMQMELPKTLLEQRRKEYLEEKEREKLDAEKGGQRQGESAGAWLTRQVKALTDENRGFSADILSAAAWIWFTVCLFLLVFRFAGYFRLRFLIFRKGKPLPEEETWIYRRCVNEMRYGINIRVKRLAGISSPFGIGYFSQMIIVPEGLTDAAALEDVFRHEIVHARRFDNWYRLLLLLAQSVHWFNPAVALFFRKIETARESA
;
A
#
# COMPACT_ATOMS: atom_id res chain seq x y z
N MET A 1 -0.98 6.32 15.12
CA MET A 1 -0.12 6.53 13.93
C MET A 1 1.09 5.60 13.89
N LYS A 2 1.95 5.53 14.92
CA LYS A 2 3.15 4.65 14.92
C LYS A 2 2.88 3.18 14.63
N ILE A 3 1.91 2.57 15.33
CA ILE A 3 1.53 1.16 15.15
C ILE A 3 1.03 0.90 13.73
N LEU A 4 0.22 1.82 13.18
CA LEU A 4 -0.28 1.72 11.80
C LEU A 4 0.86 1.78 10.77
N PHE A 5 1.84 2.67 10.97
CA PHE A 5 3.00 2.80 10.08
C PHE A 5 3.91 1.56 10.10
N LEU A 6 4.18 0.99 11.29
CA LEU A 6 4.95 -0.25 11.40
C LEU A 6 4.22 -1.45 10.78
N ASN A 7 2.91 -1.57 11.00
CA ASN A 7 2.10 -2.59 10.36
C ASN A 7 2.11 -2.42 8.83
N MET A 8 2.06 -1.18 8.35
CA MET A 8 2.19 -0.88 6.92
C MET A 8 3.52 -1.34 6.34
N LEU A 9 4.65 -1.08 7.04
CA LEU A 9 5.97 -1.51 6.57
C LEU A 9 6.08 -3.04 6.51
N SER A 10 5.58 -3.72 7.54
CA SER A 10 5.52 -5.18 7.58
C SER A 10 4.72 -5.74 6.39
N VAL A 11 3.49 -5.23 6.18
CA VAL A 11 2.63 -5.64 5.06
C VAL A 11 3.29 -5.38 3.70
N SER A 12 3.97 -4.23 3.56
CA SER A 12 4.70 -3.87 2.33
C SER A 12 5.80 -4.88 2.02
N PHE A 13 6.62 -5.23 3.01
CA PHE A 13 7.73 -6.16 2.84
C PHE A 13 7.23 -7.54 2.39
N PHE A 14 6.27 -8.12 3.11
CA PHE A 14 5.71 -9.42 2.74
C PHE A 14 5.02 -9.41 1.38
N THR A 15 4.36 -8.31 1.02
CA THR A 15 3.70 -8.19 -0.28
C THR A 15 4.71 -8.10 -1.41
N THR A 16 5.85 -7.42 -1.22
CA THR A 16 6.94 -7.41 -2.20
C THR A 16 7.52 -8.80 -2.42
N VAL A 17 7.78 -9.56 -1.35
CA VAL A 17 8.27 -10.95 -1.45
C VAL A 17 7.25 -11.82 -2.20
N PHE A 18 5.97 -11.71 -1.85
CA PHE A 18 4.90 -12.45 -2.52
C PHE A 18 4.78 -12.10 -4.02
N ILE A 19 4.83 -10.81 -4.37
CA ILE A 19 4.82 -10.34 -5.77
C ILE A 19 6.02 -10.92 -6.52
N GLY A 20 7.22 -10.95 -5.90
CA GLY A 20 8.42 -11.52 -6.50
C GLY A 20 8.27 -13.01 -6.81
N VAL A 21 7.80 -13.79 -5.83
CA VAL A 21 7.51 -15.23 -6.00
C VAL A 21 6.44 -15.44 -7.08
N PHE A 22 5.36 -14.66 -7.06
CA PHE A 22 4.31 -14.75 -8.07
C PHE A 22 4.85 -14.46 -9.48
N CYS A 23 5.71 -13.44 -9.63
CA CYS A 23 6.34 -13.13 -10.91
C CYS A 23 7.23 -14.28 -11.42
N LEU A 24 7.94 -14.96 -10.51
CA LEU A 24 8.74 -16.14 -10.83
C LEU A 24 7.85 -17.31 -11.31
N VAL A 25 6.77 -17.59 -10.58
CA VAL A 25 5.81 -18.64 -10.94
C VAL A 25 5.14 -18.36 -12.28
N CYS A 26 4.73 -17.11 -12.53
CA CYS A 26 4.18 -16.69 -13.82
C CYS A 26 5.15 -16.86 -15.00
N ARG A 27 6.47 -16.97 -14.76
CA ARG A 27 7.44 -17.26 -15.82
C ARG A 27 7.35 -18.70 -16.29
N VAL A 28 6.85 -19.60 -15.44
CA VAL A 28 6.81 -21.06 -15.69
C VAL A 28 5.41 -21.53 -16.06
N VAL A 29 4.36 -20.83 -15.61
CA VAL A 29 2.96 -21.21 -15.83
C VAL A 29 2.46 -20.79 -17.22
N ASN A 30 1.56 -21.60 -17.79
CA ASN A 30 1.01 -21.42 -19.13
C ASN A 30 0.16 -20.13 -19.28
N ARG A 31 0.40 -19.34 -20.36
CA ARG A 31 -0.18 -18.00 -20.58
C ARG A 31 -1.70 -17.91 -20.45
N ARG A 32 -2.44 -18.96 -20.83
CA ARG A 32 -3.91 -19.02 -20.74
C ARG A 32 -4.47 -18.94 -19.31
N TRP A 33 -3.73 -19.38 -18.31
CA TRP A 33 -4.14 -19.30 -16.89
C TRP A 33 -3.70 -17.99 -16.23
N ILE A 34 -2.73 -17.29 -16.83
CA ILE A 34 -2.14 -16.09 -16.26
C ILE A 34 -3.16 -14.95 -16.21
N SER A 35 -3.98 -14.75 -17.25
CA SER A 35 -4.96 -13.66 -17.26
C SER A 35 -5.98 -13.79 -16.13
N ALA A 36 -6.57 -14.99 -15.95
CA ALA A 36 -7.50 -15.26 -14.86
C ALA A 36 -6.83 -15.14 -13.46
N LEU A 37 -5.60 -15.66 -13.30
CA LEU A 37 -4.85 -15.57 -12.04
C LEU A 37 -4.41 -14.13 -11.71
N THR A 38 -4.03 -13.33 -12.71
CA THR A 38 -3.61 -11.94 -12.47
C THR A 38 -4.74 -11.09 -11.89
N TRP A 39 -5.98 -11.36 -12.29
CA TRP A 39 -7.15 -10.67 -11.75
C TRP A 39 -7.41 -11.02 -10.28
N THR A 40 -7.50 -12.32 -9.96
CA THR A 40 -7.77 -12.78 -8.58
C THR A 40 -6.64 -12.41 -7.63
N VAL A 41 -5.38 -12.58 -8.05
CA VAL A 41 -4.21 -12.21 -7.25
C VAL A 41 -4.13 -10.70 -7.08
N GLY A 42 -4.44 -9.91 -8.11
CA GLY A 42 -4.46 -8.46 -7.99
C GLY A 42 -5.53 -7.94 -7.02
N ILE A 43 -6.72 -8.55 -6.99
CA ILE A 43 -7.75 -8.24 -5.98
C ILE A 43 -7.24 -8.59 -4.58
N PHE A 44 -6.68 -9.79 -4.41
CA PHE A 44 -6.17 -10.24 -3.12
C PHE A 44 -5.04 -9.34 -2.60
N VAL A 45 -4.07 -9.00 -3.46
CA VAL A 45 -2.97 -8.10 -3.14
C VAL A 45 -3.49 -6.69 -2.83
N GLY A 46 -4.40 -6.15 -3.65
CA GLY A 46 -5.00 -4.83 -3.42
C GLY A 46 -5.78 -4.76 -2.10
N LEU A 47 -6.62 -5.74 -1.82
CA LEU A 47 -7.36 -5.83 -0.55
C LEU A 47 -6.42 -6.01 0.63
N ARG A 48 -5.40 -6.87 0.52
CA ARG A 48 -4.40 -7.08 1.58
C ARG A 48 -3.63 -5.80 1.90
N LEU A 49 -3.25 -5.03 0.87
CA LEU A 49 -2.53 -3.77 1.03
C LEU A 49 -3.40 -2.66 1.67
N LEU A 50 -4.73 -2.74 1.52
CA LEU A 50 -5.67 -1.74 2.04
C LEU A 50 -6.27 -2.08 3.40
N PHE A 51 -6.63 -3.35 3.63
CA PHE A 51 -7.36 -3.73 4.83
C PHE A 51 -6.47 -3.91 6.05
N PHE A 52 -5.15 -3.73 5.92
CA PHE A 52 -4.17 -3.83 7.01
C PHE A 52 -4.49 -4.96 7.99
N VAL A 53 -5.07 -6.08 7.51
CA VAL A 53 -5.51 -7.14 8.40
C VAL A 53 -4.22 -7.66 8.98
N PRO A 54 -3.96 -7.46 10.29
CA PRO A 54 -2.84 -8.14 10.89
C PRO A 54 -3.20 -9.60 10.73
N VAL A 55 -2.52 -10.31 9.83
CA VAL A 55 -2.46 -11.75 9.98
C VAL A 55 -1.71 -11.88 11.29
N PRO A 56 -2.34 -12.31 12.40
CA PRO A 56 -1.56 -12.68 13.56
C PRO A 56 -0.73 -13.85 13.06
N LEU A 57 0.52 -13.58 12.72
CA LEU A 57 1.47 -14.63 12.49
C LEU A 57 1.54 -15.36 13.84
N PRO A 58 1.33 -16.69 13.88
CA PRO A 58 1.55 -17.46 15.10
C PRO A 58 3.01 -17.44 15.56
N TYR A 59 3.90 -16.81 14.79
CA TYR A 59 5.23 -16.46 15.25
C TYR A 59 5.25 -14.98 15.64
N THR A 60 5.26 -14.71 16.94
CA THR A 60 6.13 -13.65 17.44
C THR A 60 7.52 -13.92 16.83
N VAL A 61 8.15 -12.92 16.22
CA VAL A 61 9.58 -13.02 15.95
C VAL A 61 10.26 -12.97 17.31
N THR A 62 10.31 -14.12 17.99
CA THR A 62 11.27 -14.35 19.05
C THR A 62 12.62 -14.39 18.36
N PHE A 63 13.40 -13.33 18.55
CA PHE A 63 14.83 -13.39 18.26
C PHE A 63 15.36 -14.64 18.98
N PRO A 64 16.01 -15.59 18.28
CA PRO A 64 16.58 -16.76 18.92
C PRO A 64 17.47 -16.28 20.06
N GLU A 65 17.36 -16.90 21.24
CA GLU A 65 18.15 -16.51 22.44
C GLU A 65 19.66 -16.46 22.15
N GLY A 66 20.14 -17.13 21.09
CA GLY A 66 21.54 -17.09 20.63
C GLY A 66 21.95 -15.87 19.80
N MET A 67 21.06 -14.91 19.49
CA MET A 67 21.41 -13.62 18.86
C MET A 67 21.36 -12.47 19.88
N GLN A 68 21.44 -12.77 21.16
CA GLN A 68 21.92 -11.81 22.14
C GLN A 68 23.45 -11.85 22.04
N MET A 69 24.08 -10.69 21.79
CA MET A 69 25.52 -10.58 22.00
C MET A 69 25.79 -10.95 23.48
N GLU A 70 26.20 -12.20 23.73
CA GLU A 70 26.78 -12.56 25.02
C GLU A 70 28.03 -11.70 25.16
N LEU A 71 27.96 -10.68 26.01
CA LEU A 71 29.11 -9.89 26.41
C LEU A 71 30.16 -10.91 26.90
N PRO A 72 31.35 -11.00 26.26
CA PRO A 72 32.26 -12.10 26.50
C PRO A 72 32.54 -12.20 28.00
N LYS A 73 32.38 -13.41 28.56
CA LYS A 73 32.42 -13.66 30.01
C LYS A 73 33.68 -13.09 30.67
N THR A 74 34.76 -12.97 29.89
CA THR A 74 36.01 -12.31 30.24
C THR A 74 35.87 -10.82 30.59
N LEU A 75 35.04 -10.06 29.86
CA LEU A 75 34.74 -8.66 30.17
C LEU A 75 33.90 -8.54 31.46
N LEU A 76 32.99 -9.48 31.72
CA LEU A 76 32.22 -9.49 32.97
C LEU A 76 33.09 -9.82 34.18
N GLU A 77 34.04 -10.73 34.03
CA GLU A 77 35.01 -11.06 35.08
C GLU A 77 36.01 -9.94 35.34
N GLN A 78 36.51 -9.28 34.29
CA GLN A 78 37.34 -8.08 34.41
C GLN A 78 36.57 -6.95 35.11
N ARG A 79 35.34 -6.66 34.65
CA ARG A 79 34.53 -5.61 35.25
C ARG A 79 34.10 -5.94 36.70
N ARG A 80 33.94 -7.22 37.02
CA ARG A 80 33.69 -7.68 38.40
C ARG A 80 34.90 -7.43 39.30
N LYS A 81 36.11 -7.64 38.81
CA LYS A 81 37.34 -7.32 39.56
C LYS A 81 37.49 -5.82 39.77
N GLU A 82 37.30 -5.02 38.72
CA GLU A 82 37.33 -3.56 38.81
C GLU A 82 36.31 -3.04 39.84
N TYR A 83 35.09 -3.57 39.83
CA TYR A 83 34.05 -3.21 40.79
C TYR A 83 34.39 -3.61 42.25
N LEU A 84 35.04 -4.75 42.45
CA LEU A 84 35.47 -5.19 43.78
C LEU A 84 36.63 -4.32 44.31
N GLU A 85 37.58 -3.97 43.44
CA GLU A 85 38.69 -3.07 43.79
C GLU A 85 38.21 -1.65 44.09
N GLU A 86 37.28 -1.12 43.30
CA GLU A 86 36.65 0.19 43.54
C GLU A 86 35.90 0.20 44.87
N LYS A 87 35.15 -0.86 45.17
CA LYS A 87 34.43 -1.02 46.44
C LYS A 87 35.36 -1.19 47.65
N GLU A 88 36.54 -1.78 47.47
CA GLU A 88 37.56 -1.82 48.52
C GLU A 88 38.19 -0.44 48.76
N ARG A 89 38.43 0.34 47.70
CA ARG A 89 38.90 1.73 47.82
C ARG A 89 37.86 2.61 48.52
N GLU A 90 36.58 2.50 48.14
CA GLU A 90 35.49 3.21 48.82
C GLU A 90 35.39 2.86 50.31
N LYS A 91 35.62 1.59 50.69
CA LYS A 91 35.63 1.18 52.10
C LYS A 91 36.81 1.78 52.87
N LEU A 92 38.01 1.77 52.27
CA LEU A 92 39.21 2.38 52.85
C LEU A 92 39.07 3.90 53.00
N ASP A 93 38.39 4.54 52.06
CA ASP A 93 38.10 5.98 52.09
C ASP A 93 36.97 6.32 53.08
N ALA A 94 35.96 5.45 53.23
CA ALA A 94 34.88 5.58 54.21
C ALA A 94 35.36 5.37 55.66
N GLU A 95 36.36 4.52 55.90
CA GLU A 95 37.01 4.39 57.21
C GLU A 95 37.83 5.64 57.60
N LYS A 96 38.26 6.44 56.61
CA LYS A 96 39.09 7.64 56.82
C LYS A 96 38.31 8.96 56.78
N GLY A 97 37.04 8.97 56.38
CA GLY A 97 36.26 10.20 56.19
C GLY A 97 34.81 10.06 56.62
N GLY A 98 34.39 10.90 57.58
CA GLY A 98 33.02 10.98 58.06
C GLY A 98 31.99 11.18 56.95
N GLN A 99 30.83 10.53 57.15
CA GLN A 99 29.57 10.56 56.38
C GLN A 99 29.58 11.43 55.12
N ARG A 100 29.85 10.80 53.97
CA ARG A 100 29.30 11.24 52.69
C ARG A 100 28.10 10.37 52.37
N GLN A 101 26.93 11.00 52.21
CA GLN A 101 25.79 10.40 51.51
C GLN A 101 26.18 10.22 50.04
N GLY A 102 26.89 9.13 49.75
CA GLY A 102 27.20 8.71 48.38
C GLY A 102 26.10 7.78 47.88
N GLU A 103 25.45 8.15 46.77
CA GLU A 103 24.62 7.22 45.99
C GLU A 103 25.51 6.01 45.61
N SER A 104 25.07 4.78 45.91
CA SER A 104 25.82 3.57 45.56
C SER A 104 26.18 3.56 44.07
N ALA A 105 27.43 3.24 43.70
CA ALA A 105 27.90 3.20 42.31
C ALA A 105 26.96 2.40 41.37
N GLY A 106 26.34 1.32 41.89
CA GLY A 106 25.33 0.56 41.15
C GLY A 106 24.02 1.31 40.90
N ALA A 107 23.57 2.15 41.85
CA ALA A 107 22.39 3.01 41.68
C ALA A 107 22.65 4.15 40.68
N TRP A 108 23.84 4.76 40.73
CA TRP A 108 24.29 5.77 39.77
C TRP A 108 24.34 5.18 38.34
N LEU A 109 24.98 4.02 38.16
CA LEU A 109 25.03 3.31 36.88
C LEU A 109 23.63 2.97 36.35
N THR A 110 22.75 2.45 37.21
CA THR A 110 21.38 2.09 36.80
C THR A 110 20.60 3.31 36.33
N ARG A 111 20.76 4.45 36.99
CA ARG A 111 20.10 5.72 36.63
C ARG A 111 20.64 6.27 35.32
N GLN A 112 21.95 6.22 35.12
CA GLN A 112 22.58 6.69 33.89
C GLN A 112 22.23 5.80 32.69
N VAL A 113 22.24 4.46 32.86
CA VAL A 113 21.79 3.51 31.83
C VAL A 113 20.33 3.72 31.49
N LYS A 114 19.46 3.94 32.50
CA LYS A 114 18.04 4.24 32.30
C LYS A 114 17.82 5.56 31.56
N ALA A 115 18.56 6.61 31.92
CA ALA A 115 18.49 7.91 31.24
C ALA A 115 18.90 7.79 29.76
N LEU A 116 20.00 7.10 29.47
CA LEU A 116 20.46 6.85 28.09
C LEU A 116 19.47 6.00 27.28
N THR A 117 18.83 5.00 27.92
CA THR A 117 17.81 4.18 27.24
C THR A 117 16.51 4.93 27.01
N ASP A 118 16.06 5.76 27.95
CA ASP A 118 14.86 6.58 27.79
C ASP A 118 15.08 7.70 26.77
N GLU A 119 16.25 8.32 26.73
CA GLU A 119 16.64 9.32 25.72
C GLU A 119 16.66 8.70 24.31
N ASN A 120 17.31 7.55 24.15
CA ASN A 120 17.37 6.87 22.84
C ASN A 120 16.00 6.34 22.39
N ARG A 121 15.16 5.87 23.33
CA ARG A 121 13.77 5.49 23.07
C ARG A 121 12.92 6.70 22.66
N GLY A 122 13.08 7.83 23.34
CA GLY A 122 12.41 9.09 23.01
C GLY A 122 12.74 9.55 21.59
N PHE A 123 14.03 9.63 21.27
CA PHE A 123 14.50 10.00 19.94
C PHE A 123 13.99 9.06 18.84
N SER A 124 14.09 7.75 19.04
CA SER A 124 13.58 6.75 18.09
C SER A 124 12.06 6.85 17.92
N ALA A 125 11.34 7.12 19.01
CA ALA A 125 9.90 7.29 19.02
C ALA A 125 9.50 8.57 18.26
N ASP A 126 10.27 9.65 18.36
CA ASP A 126 9.99 10.92 17.68
C ASP A 126 10.25 10.85 16.18
N ILE A 127 11.35 10.20 15.75
CA ILE A 127 11.61 9.93 14.33
C ILE A 127 10.46 9.10 13.74
N LEU A 128 10.02 8.05 14.44
CA LEU A 128 8.93 7.20 13.96
C LEU A 128 7.60 7.97 13.89
N SER A 129 7.35 8.90 14.83
CA SER A 129 6.20 9.81 14.75
C SER A 129 6.27 10.67 13.49
N ALA A 130 7.42 11.32 13.27
CA ALA A 130 7.62 12.24 12.14
C ALA A 130 7.45 11.50 10.80
N ALA A 131 8.07 10.33 10.67
CA ALA A 131 7.93 9.49 9.48
C ALA A 131 6.48 9.09 9.21
N ALA A 132 5.72 8.70 10.25
CA ALA A 132 4.31 8.36 10.11
C ALA A 132 3.44 9.54 9.64
N TRP A 133 3.73 10.76 10.11
CA TRP A 133 3.03 11.97 9.69
C TRP A 133 3.38 12.41 8.26
N ILE A 134 4.66 12.30 7.87
CA ILE A 134 5.09 12.55 6.49
C ILE A 134 4.40 11.55 5.56
N TRP A 135 4.42 10.27 5.91
CA TRP A 135 3.75 9.22 5.14
C TRP A 135 2.26 9.51 4.95
N PHE A 136 1.56 9.86 6.03
CA PHE A 136 0.13 10.16 5.97
C PHE A 136 -0.15 11.39 5.10
N THR A 137 0.64 12.45 5.25
CA THR A 137 0.49 13.69 4.46
C THR A 137 0.70 13.43 2.97
N VAL A 138 1.74 12.68 2.60
CA VAL A 138 2.00 12.31 1.19
C VAL A 138 0.89 11.42 0.65
N CYS A 139 0.45 10.41 1.41
CA CYS A 139 -0.67 9.54 1.03
C CYS A 139 -1.94 10.35 0.78
N LEU A 140 -2.29 11.25 1.71
CA LEU A 140 -3.46 12.12 1.60
C LEU A 140 -3.35 13.05 0.39
N PHE A 141 -2.20 13.67 0.17
CA PHE A 141 -1.95 14.52 -0.98
C PHE A 141 -2.14 13.76 -2.30
N LEU A 142 -1.56 12.57 -2.43
CA LEU A 142 -1.70 11.73 -3.63
C LEU A 142 -3.16 11.35 -3.88
N LEU A 143 -3.89 10.95 -2.83
CA LEU A 143 -5.32 10.64 -2.93
C LEU A 143 -6.11 11.85 -3.39
N VAL A 144 -5.97 13.00 -2.73
CA VAL A 144 -6.68 14.24 -3.08
C VAL A 144 -6.38 14.64 -4.51
N PHE A 145 -5.11 14.62 -4.94
CA PHE A 145 -4.71 14.95 -6.30
C PHE A 145 -5.37 14.02 -7.34
N ARG A 146 -5.35 12.71 -7.10
CA ARG A 146 -5.96 11.69 -7.99
C ARG A 146 -7.48 11.85 -8.07
N PHE A 147 -8.14 12.02 -6.92
CA PHE A 147 -9.58 12.21 -6.86
C PHE A 147 -9.99 13.54 -7.50
N ALA A 148 -9.26 14.64 -7.26
CA ALA A 148 -9.53 15.92 -7.89
C ALA A 148 -9.44 15.83 -9.42
N GLY A 149 -8.45 15.11 -9.96
CA GLY A 149 -8.35 14.82 -11.39
C GLY A 149 -9.56 14.05 -11.92
N TYR A 150 -9.96 12.98 -11.23
CA TYR A 150 -11.16 12.20 -11.57
C TYR A 150 -12.44 13.05 -11.55
N PHE A 151 -12.64 13.85 -10.51
CA PHE A 151 -13.81 14.73 -10.39
C PHE A 151 -13.80 15.82 -11.46
N ARG A 152 -12.63 16.41 -11.77
CA ARG A 152 -12.49 17.39 -12.85
C ARG A 152 -12.86 16.78 -14.21
N LEU A 153 -12.37 15.58 -14.51
CA LEU A 153 -12.72 14.87 -15.75
C LEU A 153 -14.22 14.57 -15.80
N ARG A 154 -14.78 14.02 -14.72
CA ARG A 154 -16.22 13.73 -14.63
C ARG A 154 -17.06 14.98 -14.80
N PHE A 155 -16.64 16.09 -14.20
CA PHE A 155 -17.31 17.38 -14.32
C PHE A 155 -17.23 17.93 -15.76
N LEU A 156 -16.08 17.80 -16.41
CA LEU A 156 -15.89 18.18 -17.81
C LEU A 156 -16.82 17.38 -18.73
N ILE A 157 -16.88 16.06 -18.56
CA ILE A 157 -17.76 15.16 -19.30
C ILE A 157 -19.23 15.50 -19.04
N PHE A 158 -19.58 15.83 -17.79
CA PHE A 158 -20.94 16.22 -17.47
C PHE A 158 -21.34 17.51 -18.21
N ARG A 159 -20.45 18.51 -18.25
CA ARG A 159 -20.68 19.81 -18.91
C ARG A 159 -20.61 19.78 -20.43
N LYS A 160 -19.63 19.08 -21.01
CA LYS A 160 -19.34 19.09 -22.46
C LYS A 160 -19.89 17.86 -23.20
N GLY A 161 -20.18 16.78 -22.48
CA GLY A 161 -20.65 15.55 -23.10
C GLY A 161 -22.10 15.66 -23.55
N LYS A 162 -22.32 15.41 -24.85
CA LYS A 162 -23.63 15.39 -25.49
C LYS A 162 -24.27 14.01 -25.35
N PRO A 163 -25.62 13.91 -25.33
CA PRO A 163 -26.28 12.61 -25.40
C PRO A 163 -25.94 11.89 -26.71
N LEU A 164 -26.05 10.57 -26.71
CA LEU A 164 -25.93 9.79 -27.95
C LEU A 164 -27.09 10.15 -28.89
N PRO A 165 -26.84 10.38 -30.20
CA PRO A 165 -27.89 10.56 -31.20
C PRO A 165 -28.90 9.41 -31.18
N GLU A 166 -30.16 9.70 -31.49
CA GLU A 166 -31.23 8.71 -31.51
C GLU A 166 -30.97 7.60 -32.55
N GLU A 167 -30.38 7.98 -33.69
CA GLU A 167 -29.95 7.08 -34.78
C GLU A 167 -28.90 6.04 -34.39
N GLU A 168 -28.17 6.25 -33.29
CA GLU A 168 -27.15 5.32 -32.79
C GLU A 168 -27.58 4.64 -31.49
N THR A 169 -28.61 5.19 -30.84
CA THR A 169 -29.15 4.68 -29.57
C THR A 169 -29.70 3.27 -29.73
N TRP A 170 -30.23 2.92 -30.91
CA TRP A 170 -30.70 1.56 -31.18
C TRP A 170 -29.56 0.53 -31.19
N ILE A 171 -28.36 0.89 -31.68
CA ILE A 171 -27.17 0.01 -31.69
C ILE A 171 -26.77 -0.32 -30.26
N TYR A 172 -26.70 0.71 -29.41
CA TYR A 172 -26.43 0.53 -27.99
C TYR A 172 -27.49 -0.33 -27.29
N ARG A 173 -28.78 -0.04 -27.50
CA ARG A 173 -29.88 -0.82 -26.90
C ARG A 173 -29.87 -2.28 -27.34
N ARG A 174 -29.57 -2.55 -28.60
CA ARG A 174 -29.40 -3.90 -29.14
C ARG A 174 -28.29 -4.64 -28.41
N CYS A 175 -27.10 -4.03 -28.26
CA CYS A 175 -25.97 -4.62 -27.55
C CYS A 175 -26.32 -4.95 -26.09
N VAL A 176 -26.99 -4.04 -25.38
CA VAL A 176 -27.41 -4.24 -23.98
C VAL A 176 -28.42 -5.39 -23.85
N ASN A 177 -29.40 -5.44 -24.74
CA ASN A 177 -30.43 -6.48 -24.75
C ASN A 177 -29.85 -7.86 -25.07
N GLU A 178 -28.97 -7.96 -26.07
CA GLU A 178 -28.29 -9.21 -26.44
C GLU A 178 -27.43 -9.75 -25.29
N MET A 179 -26.76 -8.86 -24.55
CA MET A 179 -25.96 -9.24 -23.39
C MET A 179 -26.79 -9.44 -22.10
N ARG A 180 -28.13 -9.30 -22.17
CA ARG A 180 -29.08 -9.45 -21.06
C ARG A 180 -28.67 -8.66 -19.81
N TYR A 181 -28.26 -7.41 -20.01
CA TYR A 181 -27.64 -6.62 -18.95
C TYR A 181 -28.65 -5.70 -18.25
N GLY A 182 -28.78 -5.84 -16.93
CA GLY A 182 -29.74 -5.08 -16.10
C GLY A 182 -29.20 -3.79 -15.47
N ILE A 183 -28.04 -3.29 -15.90
CA ILE A 183 -27.45 -2.05 -15.36
C ILE A 183 -27.73 -0.88 -16.30
N ASN A 184 -28.16 0.24 -15.72
CA ASN A 184 -28.35 1.48 -16.44
C ASN A 184 -27.00 2.16 -16.73
N ILE A 185 -26.41 1.84 -17.88
CA ILE A 185 -25.20 2.52 -18.38
C ILE A 185 -25.64 3.73 -19.21
N ARG A 186 -25.07 4.90 -18.91
CA ARG A 186 -25.30 6.13 -19.69
C ARG A 186 -24.32 6.20 -20.85
N VAL A 187 -24.73 6.67 -22.01
CA VAL A 187 -23.81 6.89 -23.13
C VAL A 187 -23.76 8.37 -23.47
N LYS A 188 -22.56 8.91 -23.66
CA LYS A 188 -22.34 10.30 -24.09
C LYS A 188 -21.30 10.38 -25.20
N ARG A 189 -21.46 11.35 -26.11
CA ARG A 189 -20.44 11.75 -27.07
C ARG A 189 -19.61 12.92 -26.54
N LEU A 190 -18.31 12.89 -26.78
CA LEU A 190 -17.39 13.96 -26.40
C LEU A 190 -16.41 14.27 -27.54
N ALA A 191 -16.26 15.55 -27.86
CA ALA A 191 -15.27 16.03 -28.82
C ALA A 191 -13.86 16.02 -28.21
N GLY A 192 -12.85 15.74 -29.03
CA GLY A 192 -11.44 15.85 -28.64
C GLY A 192 -10.87 14.66 -27.85
N ILE A 193 -11.58 13.53 -27.83
CA ILE A 193 -11.06 12.24 -27.35
C ILE A 193 -10.79 11.32 -28.55
N SER A 194 -9.75 10.51 -28.48
CA SER A 194 -9.33 9.59 -29.54
C SER A 194 -9.84 8.16 -29.36
N SER A 195 -10.15 7.78 -28.12
CA SER A 195 -10.60 6.44 -27.77
C SER A 195 -11.88 6.49 -26.93
N PRO A 196 -12.82 5.57 -27.14
CA PRO A 196 -13.90 5.35 -26.20
C PRO A 196 -13.35 4.90 -24.84
N PHE A 197 -14.09 5.22 -23.76
CA PHE A 197 -13.79 4.73 -22.42
C PHE A 197 -15.02 4.80 -21.50
N GLY A 198 -15.12 3.85 -20.58
CA GLY A 198 -16.06 3.89 -19.46
C GLY A 198 -15.57 4.72 -18.26
N ILE A 199 -16.44 5.54 -17.67
CA ILE A 199 -16.22 6.27 -16.41
C ILE A 199 -17.36 6.04 -15.41
N GLY A 200 -17.04 6.04 -14.11
CA GLY A 200 -18.03 5.93 -13.03
C GLY A 200 -17.98 4.59 -12.31
N TYR A 201 -18.24 4.62 -11.00
CA TYR A 201 -18.21 3.44 -10.12
C TYR A 201 -19.60 2.82 -9.93
N PHE A 202 -20.61 3.65 -9.62
CA PHE A 202 -21.99 3.21 -9.38
C PHE A 202 -22.97 3.55 -10.52
N SER A 203 -22.65 4.57 -11.31
CA SER A 203 -23.44 4.98 -12.48
C SER A 203 -22.50 5.08 -13.66
N GLN A 204 -22.22 3.92 -14.26
CA GLN A 204 -21.29 3.80 -15.37
C GLN A 204 -21.77 4.63 -16.56
N MET A 205 -20.81 5.27 -17.21
CA MET A 205 -21.03 6.12 -18.36
C MET A 205 -19.98 5.78 -19.42
N ILE A 206 -20.42 5.33 -20.59
CA ILE A 206 -19.55 5.10 -21.74
C ILE A 206 -19.43 6.42 -22.51
N ILE A 207 -18.20 6.85 -22.75
CA ILE A 207 -17.89 8.03 -23.54
C ILE A 207 -17.38 7.58 -24.89
N VAL A 208 -18.01 8.07 -25.96
CA VAL A 208 -17.66 7.75 -27.35
C VAL A 208 -17.11 9.01 -28.04
N PRO A 209 -16.01 8.91 -28.81
CA PRO A 209 -15.50 10.03 -29.58
C PRO A 209 -16.47 10.45 -30.69
N GLU A 210 -16.66 11.76 -30.90
CA GLU A 210 -17.53 12.26 -31.98
C GLU A 210 -17.11 11.78 -33.39
N GLY A 211 -15.82 11.51 -33.60
CA GLY A 211 -15.31 11.02 -34.89
C GLY A 211 -15.59 9.55 -35.21
N LEU A 212 -16.12 8.76 -34.26
CA LEU A 212 -16.48 7.37 -34.50
C LEU A 212 -17.95 7.29 -34.92
N THR A 213 -18.17 7.19 -36.23
CA THR A 213 -19.52 7.20 -36.86
C THR A 213 -19.85 5.90 -37.60
N ASP A 214 -18.87 5.02 -37.83
CA ASP A 214 -19.13 3.72 -38.45
C ASP A 214 -19.93 2.83 -37.50
N ALA A 215 -21.06 2.30 -37.97
CA ALA A 215 -22.01 1.55 -37.16
C ALA A 215 -21.43 0.21 -36.67
N ALA A 216 -20.65 -0.47 -37.52
CA ALA A 216 -20.02 -1.74 -37.16
C ALA A 216 -18.93 -1.53 -36.10
N ALA A 217 -18.04 -0.57 -36.30
CA ALA A 217 -17.04 -0.20 -35.31
C ALA A 217 -17.66 0.28 -33.99
N LEU A 218 -18.77 1.00 -34.04
CA LEU A 218 -19.48 1.47 -32.86
C LEU A 218 -20.12 0.32 -32.08
N GLU A 219 -20.65 -0.70 -32.77
CA GLU A 219 -21.18 -1.91 -32.16
C GLU A 219 -20.09 -2.68 -31.41
N ASP A 220 -18.92 -2.88 -32.04
CA ASP A 220 -17.78 -3.55 -31.43
C ASP A 220 -17.28 -2.81 -30.17
N VAL A 221 -17.19 -1.48 -30.25
CA VAL A 221 -16.84 -0.62 -29.11
C VAL A 221 -17.85 -0.76 -27.97
N PHE A 222 -19.15 -0.72 -28.26
CA PHE A 222 -20.16 -0.88 -27.22
C PHE A 222 -20.11 -2.25 -26.57
N ARG A 223 -19.92 -3.32 -27.35
CA ARG A 223 -19.76 -4.67 -26.79
C ARG A 223 -18.57 -4.73 -25.85
N HIS A 224 -17.43 -4.20 -26.27
CA HIS A 224 -16.20 -4.16 -25.47
C HIS A 224 -16.39 -3.36 -24.17
N GLU A 225 -16.92 -2.14 -24.26
CA GLU A 225 -17.11 -1.26 -23.10
C GLU A 225 -18.17 -1.78 -22.13
N ILE A 226 -19.24 -2.43 -22.61
CA ILE A 226 -20.26 -3.06 -21.76
C ILE A 226 -19.66 -4.26 -21.01
N VAL A 227 -18.77 -5.04 -21.62
CA VAL A 227 -18.05 -6.12 -20.93
C VAL A 227 -17.16 -5.57 -19.82
N HIS A 228 -16.42 -4.48 -20.07
CA HIS A 228 -15.62 -3.81 -19.05
C HIS A 228 -16.46 -3.22 -17.92
N ALA A 229 -17.59 -2.60 -18.28
CA ALA A 229 -18.59 -2.14 -17.35
C ALA A 229 -19.08 -3.29 -16.45
N ARG A 230 -19.35 -4.46 -17.04
CA ARG A 230 -19.81 -5.65 -16.31
C ARG A 230 -18.83 -6.23 -15.33
N ARG A 231 -17.53 -6.17 -15.62
CA ARG A 231 -16.49 -6.72 -14.73
C ARG A 231 -16.14 -5.79 -13.56
N PHE A 232 -16.85 -4.67 -13.41
CA PHE A 232 -16.57 -3.65 -12.40
C PHE A 232 -15.10 -3.18 -12.46
N ASP A 233 -14.57 -3.05 -13.68
CA ASP A 233 -13.15 -2.73 -13.91
C ASP A 233 -12.74 -1.39 -13.30
N ASN A 234 -13.68 -0.46 -13.16
CA ASN A 234 -13.47 0.81 -12.47
C ASN A 234 -13.24 0.62 -10.96
N TRP A 235 -13.97 -0.30 -10.32
CA TRP A 235 -13.73 -0.64 -8.90
C TRP A 235 -12.37 -1.27 -8.69
N TYR A 236 -11.99 -2.14 -9.62
CA TYR A 236 -10.68 -2.75 -9.60
C TYR A 236 -9.57 -1.69 -9.76
N ARG A 237 -9.68 -0.79 -10.74
CA ARG A 237 -8.76 0.36 -10.88
C ARG A 237 -8.70 1.22 -9.62
N LEU A 238 -9.84 1.46 -8.96
CA LEU A 238 -9.88 2.20 -7.69
C LEU A 238 -9.12 1.47 -6.59
N LEU A 239 -9.32 0.16 -6.44
CA LEU A 239 -8.61 -0.66 -5.46
C LEU A 239 -7.09 -0.56 -5.66
N LEU A 240 -6.61 -0.72 -6.90
CA LEU A 240 -5.19 -0.61 -7.22
C LEU A 240 -4.64 0.80 -6.97
N LEU A 241 -5.41 1.84 -7.32
CA LEU A 241 -5.03 3.23 -7.09
C LEU A 241 -4.90 3.55 -5.60
N LEU A 242 -5.86 3.11 -4.79
CA LEU A 242 -5.81 3.28 -3.34
C LEU A 242 -4.59 2.56 -2.76
N ALA A 243 -4.38 1.29 -3.14
CA ALA A 243 -3.25 0.51 -2.67
C ALA A 243 -1.90 1.16 -3.07
N GLN A 244 -1.77 1.65 -4.30
CA GLN A 244 -0.57 2.36 -4.75
C GLN A 244 -0.36 3.69 -4.02
N SER A 245 -1.43 4.40 -3.65
CA SER A 245 -1.32 5.68 -2.95
C SER A 245 -0.85 5.49 -1.49
N VAL A 246 -1.31 4.42 -0.84
CA VAL A 246 -0.87 4.00 0.51
C VAL A 246 0.59 3.53 0.48
N HIS A 247 0.96 2.75 -0.54
CA HIS A 247 2.27 2.12 -0.71
C HIS A 247 3.15 2.83 -1.75
N TRP A 248 3.05 4.15 -1.82
CA TRP A 248 3.68 4.97 -2.88
C TRP A 248 5.21 4.81 -2.96
N PHE A 249 5.86 4.49 -1.84
CA PHE A 249 7.30 4.24 -1.76
C PHE A 249 7.70 2.84 -2.25
N ASN A 250 6.76 1.92 -2.50
CA ASN A 250 7.03 0.55 -2.90
C ASN A 250 6.98 0.39 -4.43
N PRO A 251 8.13 0.38 -5.13
CA PRO A 251 8.16 0.28 -6.59
C PRO A 251 7.64 -1.07 -7.10
N ALA A 252 7.75 -2.15 -6.31
CA ALA A 252 7.28 -3.47 -6.72
C ALA A 252 5.76 -3.51 -6.89
N VAL A 253 5.02 -2.85 -5.99
CA VAL A 253 3.56 -2.70 -6.08
C VAL A 253 3.18 -1.93 -7.35
N ALA A 254 3.90 -0.84 -7.64
CA ALA A 254 3.66 -0.06 -8.85
C ALA A 254 3.91 -0.87 -10.14
N LEU A 255 5.01 -1.63 -10.21
CA LEU A 255 5.32 -2.47 -11.37
C LEU A 255 4.31 -3.61 -11.53
N PHE A 256 3.90 -4.24 -10.44
CA PHE A 256 2.92 -5.31 -10.45
C PHE A 256 1.57 -4.84 -10.99
N PHE A 257 1.09 -3.70 -10.51
CA PHE A 257 -0.18 -3.14 -10.96
C PHE A 257 -0.14 -2.72 -12.43
N ARG A 258 0.99 -2.17 -12.92
CA ARG A 258 1.18 -1.89 -14.35
C ARG A 258 1.09 -3.16 -15.19
N LYS A 259 1.71 -4.25 -14.74
CA LYS A 259 1.67 -5.54 -15.44
C LYS A 259 0.26 -6.11 -15.51
N ILE A 260 -0.52 -6.00 -14.42
CA ILE A 260 -1.92 -6.43 -14.41
C ILE A 260 -2.76 -5.57 -15.36
N GLU A 261 -2.57 -4.24 -15.37
CA GLU A 261 -3.34 -3.37 -16.26
C GLU A 261 -3.09 -3.68 -17.74
N THR A 262 -1.83 -3.91 -18.13
CA THR A 262 -1.50 -4.36 -19.51
C THR A 262 -2.10 -5.73 -19.84
N ALA A 263 -2.07 -6.68 -18.91
CA ALA A 263 -2.65 -8.00 -19.12
C ALA A 263 -4.19 -7.95 -19.26
N ARG A 264 -4.84 -6.91 -18.70
CA ARG A 264 -6.27 -6.69 -18.83
C ARG A 264 -6.66 -6.03 -20.16
N GLU A 265 -5.86 -5.08 -20.65
CA GLU A 265 -6.13 -4.44 -21.95
C GLU A 265 -5.98 -5.41 -23.13
N SER A 266 -5.28 -6.53 -22.92
CA SER A 266 -5.02 -7.55 -23.95
C SER A 266 -5.91 -8.80 -23.83
N ALA A 267 -6.89 -8.82 -22.92
CA ALA A 267 -7.75 -9.97 -22.61
C ALA A 267 -9.23 -9.66 -22.83
#